data_AF-A0A9E8N687-F1
#
_entry.id   AF-A0A9E8N687-F1
#
_cell.length_a   1.000
_cell.length_b   1.000
_cell.length_c   1.000
_cell.angle_alpha   90.00
_cell.angle_beta   90.00
_cell.angle_gamma   90.00
#
_symmetry.space_group_name_H-M   'P 1'
#
loop_
_entity.id
_entity.type
_entity.pdbx_description
1 polymer ?
#
loop_
_entity_poly.entity_id
_entity_poly.type
_entity_poly.pdbx_seq_one_letter_code
_entity_poly.pdbx_strand_id
1 'polypeptide(L)'
;MKKLYTFGCIIFLAAIAMSCSATLQRRYDQRHGTTSSTNTGPDQYSDNHSGSGTYKKDYGKITDENSGNTSGVSGLDGSADYNQKLVAQYAEMDKLGEVVLYELDILESRWNVLLEEYKSSKASGKQVISNELDKISDDRIVLYKAYTNIYRNGKTNWPVVKREVENTLRSVRRVGEK
;
A
#
# COMPACT_ATOMS: atom_id res chain seq x y z
N MET A 1 -24.66 -1.26 -42.44
CA MET A 1 -23.72 -2.30 -41.95
C MET A 1 -22.76 -1.85 -40.84
N LYS A 2 -22.92 -0.67 -40.20
CA LYS A 2 -22.04 -0.23 -39.09
C LYS A 2 -22.55 -0.57 -37.68
N LYS A 3 -23.85 -0.88 -37.53
CA LYS A 3 -24.48 -1.17 -36.22
C LYS A 3 -24.34 -2.63 -35.76
N LEU A 4 -23.86 -3.53 -36.62
CA LEU A 4 -23.62 -4.95 -36.30
C LEU A 4 -22.25 -5.19 -35.65
N TYR A 5 -21.25 -4.33 -35.93
CA TYR A 5 -19.91 -4.48 -35.38
C TYR A 5 -19.80 -4.03 -33.91
N THR A 6 -20.60 -3.07 -33.49
CA THR A 6 -20.62 -2.59 -32.09
C THR A 6 -21.19 -3.61 -31.11
N PHE A 7 -22.13 -4.47 -31.54
CA PHE A 7 -22.66 -5.54 -30.70
C PHE A 7 -21.68 -6.71 -30.54
N GLY A 8 -20.83 -6.99 -31.53
CA GLY A 8 -19.81 -8.05 -31.44
C GLY A 8 -18.71 -7.76 -30.41
N CYS A 9 -18.27 -6.51 -30.28
CA CYS A 9 -17.21 -6.13 -29.34
C CYS A 9 -17.65 -6.18 -27.87
N ILE A 10 -18.92 -5.93 -27.58
CA ILE A 10 -19.45 -5.96 -26.19
C ILE A 10 -19.57 -7.40 -25.68
N ILE A 11 -19.93 -8.35 -26.55
CA ILE A 11 -20.06 -9.77 -26.19
C ILE A 11 -18.68 -10.41 -25.92
N PHE A 12 -17.64 -10.00 -26.64
CA PHE A 12 -16.29 -10.53 -26.45
C PHE A 12 -15.64 -10.06 -25.13
N LEU A 13 -15.96 -8.85 -24.66
CA LEU A 13 -15.48 -8.33 -23.37
C LEU A 13 -16.13 -9.01 -22.16
N ALA A 14 -17.39 -9.44 -22.27
CA ALA A 14 -18.10 -10.13 -21.19
C ALA A 14 -17.60 -11.58 -20.96
N ALA A 15 -17.16 -12.27 -22.01
CA ALA A 15 -16.63 -13.63 -21.90
C ALA A 15 -15.27 -13.70 -21.18
N ILE A 16 -14.47 -12.62 -21.26
CA ILE A 16 -13.16 -12.53 -20.59
C ILE A 16 -13.34 -12.25 -19.07
N ALA A 17 -14.39 -11.51 -18.69
CA ALA A 17 -14.68 -11.20 -17.30
C ALA A 17 -15.12 -12.43 -16.47
N MET A 18 -15.83 -13.38 -17.07
CA MET A 18 -16.29 -14.58 -16.36
C MET A 18 -15.21 -15.67 -16.18
N SER A 19 -14.21 -15.74 -17.05
CA SER A 19 -13.08 -16.69 -16.90
C SER A 19 -12.09 -16.29 -15.80
N CYS A 20 -11.96 -14.99 -15.51
CA CYS A 20 -11.05 -14.52 -14.47
C CYS A 20 -11.61 -14.75 -13.05
N SER A 21 -12.93 -14.70 -12.87
CA SER A 21 -13.58 -14.84 -11.56
C SER A 21 -13.41 -16.24 -10.97
N ALA A 22 -13.67 -17.30 -11.74
CA ALA A 22 -13.52 -18.69 -11.27
C ALA A 22 -12.07 -19.07 -10.93
N THR A 23 -11.10 -18.46 -11.62
CA THR A 23 -9.67 -18.72 -11.40
C THR A 23 -9.14 -17.96 -10.18
N LEU A 24 -9.71 -16.78 -9.89
CA LEU A 24 -9.41 -16.01 -8.68
C LEU A 24 -10.02 -16.69 -7.43
N GLN A 25 -11.27 -17.15 -7.54
CA GLN A 25 -11.96 -17.87 -6.46
C GLN A 25 -11.23 -19.17 -6.10
N ARG A 26 -10.79 -19.96 -7.09
CA ARG A 26 -9.96 -21.17 -6.85
C ARG A 26 -8.64 -20.87 -6.12
N ARG A 27 -8.00 -19.73 -6.40
CA ARG A 27 -6.78 -19.31 -5.69
C ARG A 27 -7.06 -18.77 -4.29
N TYR A 28 -8.22 -18.16 -4.08
CA TYR A 28 -8.68 -17.73 -2.76
C TYR A 28 -9.00 -18.95 -1.89
N ASP A 29 -9.76 -19.92 -2.41
CA ASP A 29 -10.14 -21.14 -1.70
C ASP A 29 -8.93 -22.04 -1.40
N GLN A 30 -7.96 -22.14 -2.32
CA GLN A 30 -6.69 -22.84 -2.05
C GLN A 30 -5.83 -22.16 -0.97
N ARG A 31 -5.93 -20.84 -0.81
CA ARG A 31 -5.14 -20.10 0.19
C ARG A 31 -5.83 -20.01 1.54
N HIS A 32 -7.16 -20.10 1.58
CA HIS A 32 -7.94 -19.91 2.79
C HIS A 32 -8.62 -21.17 3.33
N GLY A 33 -8.48 -22.32 2.65
CA GLY A 33 -8.78 -23.62 3.26
C GLY A 33 -10.23 -23.78 3.74
N THR A 34 -11.18 -23.07 3.14
CA THR A 34 -12.60 -23.14 3.51
C THR A 34 -13.33 -24.21 2.70
N THR A 35 -12.81 -25.43 2.67
CA THR A 35 -13.63 -26.60 2.32
C THR A 35 -14.06 -27.25 3.62
N SER A 36 -15.29 -26.97 4.04
CA SER A 36 -15.98 -27.74 5.07
C SER A 36 -16.28 -29.12 4.49
N SER A 37 -15.32 -30.04 4.59
CA SER A 37 -15.58 -31.46 4.36
C SER A 37 -16.31 -32.00 5.58
N THR A 38 -17.61 -32.14 5.40
CA THR A 38 -18.57 -32.79 6.29
C THR A 38 -18.07 -34.19 6.69
N ASN A 39 -18.12 -34.47 7.99
CA ASN A 39 -17.88 -35.78 8.56
C ASN A 39 -18.91 -36.81 8.05
N THR A 40 -18.42 -37.89 7.45
CA THR A 40 -19.04 -39.23 7.48
C THR A 40 -17.91 -40.25 7.54
N GLY A 41 -17.76 -40.93 8.70
CA GLY A 41 -16.90 -42.14 8.81
C GLY A 41 -17.62 -43.39 8.27
N PRO A 42 -17.21 -44.63 8.61
CA PRO A 42 -15.98 -45.10 9.26
C PRO A 42 -15.26 -46.24 8.46
N ASP A 43 -14.23 -46.83 9.09
CA ASP A 43 -13.67 -48.17 8.87
C ASP A 43 -12.43 -48.41 7.98
N GLN A 44 -11.37 -48.86 8.68
CA GLN A 44 -10.58 -50.09 8.45
C GLN A 44 -9.29 -50.10 7.59
N TYR A 45 -8.29 -50.78 8.19
CA TYR A 45 -7.02 -51.34 7.67
C TYR A 45 -5.85 -50.35 7.40
N SER A 46 -4.80 -50.36 8.24
CA SER A 46 -3.58 -51.20 8.12
C SER A 46 -2.86 -51.01 6.79
N ASP A 47 -1.72 -50.30 6.76
CA ASP A 47 -0.37 -50.87 6.62
C ASP A 47 0.66 -49.73 6.38
N ASN A 48 1.92 -50.11 6.56
CA ASN A 48 3.16 -49.39 6.46
C ASN A 48 3.39 -48.54 5.19
N HIS A 49 4.27 -47.55 5.38
CA HIS A 49 5.18 -46.93 4.42
C HIS A 49 4.61 -45.97 3.37
N SER A 50 5.20 -44.75 3.40
CA SER A 50 5.59 -43.90 2.27
C SER A 50 5.01 -42.48 2.32
N GLY A 51 5.91 -41.51 2.50
CA GLY A 51 5.78 -40.20 1.85
C GLY A 51 4.87 -39.16 2.50
N SER A 52 5.04 -38.84 3.79
CA SER A 52 4.51 -37.57 4.31
C SER A 52 5.46 -36.42 3.94
N GLY A 53 5.31 -35.92 2.70
CA GLY A 53 5.82 -34.62 2.26
C GLY A 53 5.08 -33.48 2.95
N THR A 54 5.16 -33.41 4.28
CA THR A 54 4.81 -32.22 5.05
C THR A 54 5.89 -31.19 4.77
N TYR A 55 5.62 -30.26 3.85
CA TYR A 55 6.44 -29.08 3.60
C TYR A 55 6.44 -28.21 4.86
N LYS A 56 7.29 -28.56 5.82
CA LYS A 56 7.63 -27.71 6.95
C LYS A 56 8.53 -26.63 6.37
N LYS A 57 7.97 -25.43 6.25
CA LYS A 57 8.62 -24.29 5.62
C LYS A 57 9.70 -23.76 6.56
N ASP A 58 10.90 -24.32 6.43
CA ASP A 58 12.08 -23.92 7.17
C ASP A 58 12.55 -22.54 6.69
N TYR A 59 11.99 -21.48 7.26
CA TYR A 59 12.49 -20.11 7.09
C TYR A 59 13.79 -19.83 7.88
N GLY A 60 14.35 -20.85 8.54
CA GLY A 60 15.50 -20.72 9.44
C GLY A 60 16.87 -21.01 8.82
N LYS A 61 16.97 -21.26 7.50
CA LYS A 61 18.25 -21.63 6.87
C LYS A 61 18.62 -20.71 5.72
N ILE A 62 18.86 -19.44 6.02
CA ILE A 62 19.67 -18.57 5.16
C ILE A 62 20.57 -17.69 6.03
N THR A 63 21.51 -18.33 6.71
CA THR A 63 22.74 -17.71 7.18
C THR A 63 23.80 -18.81 7.13
N ASP A 64 24.66 -18.80 6.12
CA ASP A 64 26.09 -18.50 6.29
C ASP A 64 26.91 -19.10 5.14
N GLU A 65 27.37 -18.25 4.22
CA GLU A 65 28.65 -18.44 3.54
C GLU A 65 29.21 -17.04 3.29
N ASN A 66 29.63 -16.35 4.36
CA ASN A 66 30.78 -15.42 4.39
C ASN A 66 30.63 -14.45 5.56
N SER A 67 31.11 -14.82 6.75
CA SER A 67 31.92 -13.95 7.61
C SER A 67 32.34 -14.70 8.88
N GLY A 68 33.65 -14.86 9.05
CA GLY A 68 34.24 -15.52 10.21
C GLY A 68 34.11 -14.74 11.51
N ASN A 69 34.30 -15.50 12.60
CA ASN A 69 34.69 -15.08 13.95
C ASN A 69 33.78 -14.08 14.68
N THR A 70 32.98 -14.56 15.64
CA THR A 70 33.34 -14.55 17.08
C THR A 70 32.15 -15.00 17.96
N SER A 71 32.47 -15.87 18.93
CA SER A 71 31.83 -16.05 20.24
C SER A 71 30.31 -16.17 20.35
N GLY A 72 29.85 -17.35 20.76
CA GLY A 72 28.47 -17.59 21.15
C GLY A 72 28.04 -16.83 22.41
N VAL A 73 26.72 -16.64 22.52
CA VAL A 73 25.88 -16.79 23.72
C VAL A 73 24.45 -16.38 23.34
N SER A 74 23.49 -17.24 23.70
CA SER A 74 22.06 -17.02 23.96
C SER A 74 21.31 -15.91 23.22
N GLY A 75 20.26 -16.31 22.46
CA GLY A 75 19.12 -15.43 22.23
C GLY A 75 18.24 -15.83 21.05
N LEU A 76 17.28 -16.74 21.28
CA LEU A 76 16.05 -16.81 20.46
C LEU A 76 15.17 -15.53 20.61
N ASP A 77 15.62 -14.55 21.40
CA ASP A 77 14.90 -13.34 21.83
C ASP A 77 14.99 -12.18 20.82
N GLY A 78 15.98 -12.17 19.92
CA GLY A 78 16.21 -11.05 18.99
C GLY A 78 15.20 -10.95 17.84
N SER A 79 14.50 -12.04 17.51
CA SER A 79 13.58 -12.08 16.36
C SER A 79 12.20 -11.49 16.71
N ALA A 80 11.72 -11.69 17.94
CA ALA A 80 10.48 -11.09 18.41
C ALA A 80 10.60 -9.56 18.50
N ASP A 81 11.71 -9.07 19.08
CA ASP A 81 12.01 -7.64 19.20
C ASP A 81 12.17 -6.95 17.84
N TYR A 82 12.83 -7.60 16.88
CA TYR A 82 12.97 -7.07 15.52
C TYR A 82 11.61 -6.94 14.83
N ASN A 83 10.77 -7.97 14.93
CA ASN A 83 9.43 -7.96 14.36
C ASN A 83 8.54 -6.88 15.02
N GLN A 84 8.63 -6.70 16.33
CA GLN A 84 7.91 -5.65 17.04
C GLN A 84 8.36 -4.25 16.61
N LYS A 85 9.67 -4.02 16.44
CA LYS A 85 10.20 -2.75 15.92
C LYS A 85 9.72 -2.46 14.50
N LEU A 86 9.66 -3.46 13.64
CA LEU A 86 9.16 -3.30 12.28
C LEU A 86 7.67 -2.97 12.26
N VAL A 87 6.86 -3.63 13.09
CA VAL A 87 5.43 -3.32 13.23
C VAL A 87 5.23 -1.89 13.75
N ALA A 88 5.99 -1.48 14.77
CA ALA A 88 5.94 -0.11 15.28
C ALA A 88 6.35 0.92 14.21
N GLN A 89 7.36 0.62 13.40
CA GLN A 89 7.78 1.47 12.28
C GLN A 89 6.67 1.63 11.24
N TYR A 90 5.99 0.55 10.86
CA TYR A 90 4.85 0.64 9.94
C TYR A 90 3.69 1.46 10.54
N ALA A 91 3.40 1.29 11.84
CA ALA A 91 2.39 2.12 12.51
C ALA A 91 2.76 3.61 12.51
N GLU A 92 4.04 3.96 12.69
CA GLU A 92 4.50 5.35 12.55
C GLU A 92 4.41 5.86 11.11
N MET A 93 4.74 5.01 10.13
CA MET A 93 4.62 5.33 8.71
C MET A 93 3.17 5.62 8.32
N ASP A 94 2.25 4.77 8.74
CA ASP A 94 0.81 4.91 8.48
C ASP A 94 0.29 6.21 9.10
N LYS A 95 0.61 6.47 10.37
CA LYS A 95 0.23 7.71 11.05
C LYS A 95 0.73 8.96 10.33
N LEU A 96 1.99 8.97 9.87
CA LEU A 96 2.51 10.11 9.12
C LEU A 96 1.86 10.21 7.73
N GLY A 97 1.59 9.07 7.09
CA GLY A 97 0.88 8.99 5.82
C GLY A 97 -0.53 9.58 5.90
N GLU A 98 -1.28 9.26 6.96
CA GLU A 98 -2.60 9.83 7.24
C GLU A 98 -2.55 11.36 7.37
N VAL A 99 -1.53 11.89 8.07
CA VAL A 99 -1.35 13.34 8.19
C VAL A 99 -1.07 14.00 6.82
N VAL A 100 -0.29 13.35 5.96
CA VAL A 100 -0.04 13.85 4.60
C VAL A 100 -1.32 13.82 3.75
N LEU A 101 -2.11 12.75 3.85
CA LEU A 101 -3.40 12.64 3.15
C LEU A 101 -4.41 13.69 3.64
N TYR A 102 -4.45 13.94 4.95
CA TYR A 102 -5.27 15.00 5.53
C TYR A 102 -4.90 16.38 4.97
N GLU A 103 -3.60 16.68 4.87
CA GLU A 103 -3.15 17.96 4.30
C GLU A 103 -3.49 18.08 2.81
N LEU A 104 -3.40 16.98 2.05
CA LEU A 104 -3.83 16.94 0.65
C LEU A 104 -5.31 17.25 0.48
N ASP A 105 -6.18 16.71 1.35
CA ASP A 105 -7.61 16.97 1.33
C ASP A 105 -7.95 18.44 1.62
N ILE A 106 -7.24 19.06 2.59
CA ILE A 106 -7.37 20.50 2.86
C ILE A 106 -7.00 21.33 1.62
N LEU A 107 -5.86 21.01 0.97
CA LEU A 107 -5.43 21.71 -0.23
C LEU A 107 -6.43 21.55 -1.38
N GLU A 108 -7.01 20.37 -1.54
CA GLU A 108 -8.04 20.11 -2.55
C GLU A 108 -9.32 20.91 -2.28
N SER A 109 -9.80 20.94 -1.04
CA SER A 109 -10.93 21.77 -0.64
C SER A 109 -10.65 23.26 -0.91
N ARG A 110 -9.47 23.77 -0.53
CA ARG A 110 -9.08 25.16 -0.79
C ARG A 110 -9.01 25.47 -2.29
N TRP A 111 -8.45 24.55 -3.07
CA TRP A 111 -8.34 24.70 -4.52
C TRP A 111 -9.73 24.82 -5.17
N ASN A 112 -10.69 23.98 -4.76
CA ASN A 112 -12.06 24.04 -5.26
C ASN A 112 -12.74 25.38 -4.93
N VAL A 113 -12.56 25.89 -3.71
CA VAL A 113 -13.10 27.20 -3.30
C VAL A 113 -12.50 28.33 -4.14
N LEU A 114 -11.17 28.36 -4.29
CA LEU A 114 -10.48 29.37 -5.09
C LEU A 114 -10.85 29.29 -6.57
N LEU A 115 -11.12 28.10 -7.09
CA LEU A 115 -11.57 27.93 -8.47
C LEU A 115 -12.95 28.58 -8.71
N GLU A 116 -13.88 28.41 -7.78
CA GLU A 116 -15.19 29.07 -7.86
C GLU A 116 -15.08 30.59 -7.70
N GLU A 117 -14.17 31.06 -6.82
CA GLU A 117 -13.86 32.48 -6.68
C GLU A 117 -13.19 33.05 -7.95
N TYR A 118 -12.31 32.30 -8.60
CA TYR A 118 -11.69 32.69 -9.86
C TYR A 118 -12.71 32.92 -10.98
N LYS A 119 -13.75 32.06 -11.03
CA LYS A 119 -14.83 32.19 -12.03
C LYS A 119 -15.63 33.47 -11.85
N SER A 120 -15.88 33.87 -10.60
CA SER A 120 -16.74 35.01 -10.24
C SER A 120 -16.00 36.35 -10.01
N SER A 121 -14.68 36.33 -9.85
CA SER A 121 -13.87 37.52 -9.54
C SER A 121 -13.60 38.46 -10.73
N LYS A 122 -13.24 39.71 -10.42
CA LYS A 122 -12.82 40.73 -11.40
C LYS A 122 -11.37 40.50 -11.84
N ALA A 123 -10.96 41.07 -12.98
CA ALA A 123 -9.66 40.81 -13.61
C ALA A 123 -8.43 40.98 -12.69
N SER A 124 -8.43 41.97 -11.78
CA SER A 124 -7.34 42.16 -10.81
C SER A 124 -7.29 41.06 -9.73
N GLY A 125 -8.44 40.56 -9.28
CA GLY A 125 -8.52 39.45 -8.32
C GLY A 125 -8.17 38.10 -8.96
N LYS A 126 -8.49 37.92 -10.25
CA LYS A 126 -8.18 36.70 -10.99
C LYS A 126 -6.69 36.39 -11.01
N GLN A 127 -5.82 37.38 -11.18
CA GLN A 127 -4.38 37.14 -11.19
C GLN A 127 -3.87 36.62 -9.84
N VAL A 128 -4.36 37.19 -8.73
CA VAL A 128 -3.98 36.75 -7.38
C VAL A 128 -4.45 35.32 -7.15
N ILE A 129 -5.71 35.04 -7.46
CA ILE A 129 -6.30 33.70 -7.31
C ILE A 129 -5.57 32.67 -8.20
N SER A 130 -5.21 33.03 -9.43
CA SER A 130 -4.43 32.15 -10.33
C SER A 130 -3.09 31.78 -9.70
N ASN A 131 -2.37 32.75 -9.14
CA ASN A 131 -1.09 32.49 -8.49
C ASN A 131 -1.25 31.58 -7.26
N GLU A 132 -2.34 31.71 -6.51
CA GLU A 132 -2.65 30.81 -5.40
C GLU A 132 -3.01 29.40 -5.85
N LEU A 133 -3.79 29.25 -6.93
CA LEU A 133 -4.12 27.96 -7.51
C LEU A 133 -2.87 27.22 -8.00
N ASP A 134 -1.93 27.93 -8.64
CA ASP A 134 -0.65 27.37 -9.09
C ASP A 134 0.18 26.89 -7.89
N LYS A 135 0.27 27.70 -6.84
CA LYS A 135 0.97 27.34 -5.60
C LYS A 135 0.39 26.10 -4.92
N ILE A 136 -0.94 26.01 -4.83
CA ILE A 136 -1.61 24.82 -4.27
C ILE A 136 -1.34 23.60 -5.13
N SER A 137 -1.32 23.75 -6.46
CA SER A 137 -0.98 22.64 -7.37
C SER A 137 0.44 22.13 -7.11
N ASP A 138 1.41 23.02 -6.95
CA ASP A 138 2.79 22.67 -6.62
C ASP A 138 2.89 21.96 -5.25
N ASP A 139 2.24 22.52 -4.22
CA ASP A 139 2.22 21.95 -2.87
C ASP A 139 1.60 20.54 -2.86
N ARG A 140 0.52 20.31 -3.62
CA ARG A 140 -0.09 18.98 -3.78
C ARG A 140 0.89 17.98 -4.37
N ILE A 141 1.62 18.35 -5.43
CA ILE A 141 2.62 17.47 -6.07
C ILE A 141 3.72 17.09 -5.06
N VAL A 142 4.19 18.07 -4.26
CA VAL A 142 5.21 17.83 -3.24
C VAL A 142 4.69 16.89 -2.16
N LEU A 143 3.45 17.06 -1.68
CA LEU A 143 2.83 16.16 -0.69
C LEU A 143 2.60 14.75 -1.24
N TYR A 144 2.18 14.59 -2.50
CA TYR A 144 2.08 13.26 -3.13
C TYR A 144 3.43 12.55 -3.21
N LYS A 145 4.50 13.29 -3.55
CA LYS A 145 5.86 12.75 -3.52
C LYS A 145 6.27 12.35 -2.10
N ALA A 146 5.96 13.16 -1.10
CA ALA A 146 6.21 12.84 0.30
C ALA A 146 5.46 11.56 0.73
N TYR A 147 4.16 11.45 0.42
CA TYR A 147 3.35 10.27 0.71
C TYR A 147 3.93 9.00 0.10
N THR A 148 4.29 9.04 -1.18
CA THR A 148 4.90 7.88 -1.86
C THR A 148 6.30 7.56 -1.31
N ASN A 149 7.08 8.57 -0.89
CA ASN A 149 8.39 8.40 -0.28
C ASN A 149 8.33 7.62 1.05
N ILE A 150 7.28 7.84 1.86
CA ILE A 150 7.03 7.09 3.10
C ILE A 150 7.10 5.60 2.83
N TYR A 151 6.28 5.08 1.91
CA TYR A 151 6.20 3.64 1.69
C TYR A 151 7.31 3.08 0.79
N ARG A 152 7.88 3.92 -0.08
CA ARG A 152 8.99 3.51 -0.95
C ARG A 152 10.30 3.35 -0.19
N ASN A 153 10.64 4.31 0.66
CA ASN A 153 11.96 4.41 1.30
C ASN A 153 11.89 4.31 2.84
N GLY A 154 10.70 4.42 3.43
CA GLY A 154 10.54 4.39 4.89
C GLY A 154 10.90 3.04 5.51
N LYS A 155 10.79 1.93 4.79
CA LYS A 155 11.24 0.61 5.29
C LYS A 155 12.75 0.57 5.54
N THR A 156 13.54 1.19 4.67
CA THR A 156 15.01 1.12 4.71
C THR A 156 15.63 2.22 5.55
N ASN A 157 15.06 3.43 5.56
CA ASN A 157 15.60 4.57 6.30
C ASN A 157 14.50 5.48 6.86
N TRP A 158 13.71 4.95 7.80
CA TRP A 158 12.60 5.68 8.40
C TRP A 158 12.98 7.04 9.02
N PRO A 159 14.07 7.17 9.81
CA PRO A 159 14.37 8.45 10.46
C PRO A 159 14.63 9.60 9.50
N VAL A 160 15.27 9.31 8.36
CA VAL A 160 15.52 10.32 7.31
C VAL A 160 14.23 10.69 6.60
N VAL A 161 13.46 9.70 6.15
CA VAL A 161 12.19 9.91 5.44
C VAL A 161 11.19 10.66 6.32
N LYS A 162 11.06 10.28 7.60
CA LYS A 162 10.20 10.95 8.57
C LYS A 162 10.52 12.45 8.67
N ARG A 163 11.80 12.78 8.89
CA ARG A 163 12.25 14.18 8.99
C ARG A 163 12.00 14.97 7.70
N GLU A 164 12.25 14.37 6.54
CA GLU A 164 11.98 15.01 5.24
C GLU A 164 10.50 15.31 5.06
N VAL A 165 9.64 14.33 5.32
CA VAL A 165 8.18 14.47 5.20
C VAL A 165 7.64 15.50 6.20
N GLU A 166 8.11 15.48 7.46
CA GLU A 166 7.73 16.48 8.46
C GLU A 166 8.16 17.89 8.04
N ASN A 167 9.33 18.06 7.43
CA ASN A 167 9.77 19.34 6.90
C ASN A 167 8.90 19.81 5.74
N THR A 168 8.51 18.90 4.84
CA THR A 168 7.56 19.18 3.76
C THR A 168 6.20 19.61 4.31
N LEU A 169 5.66 18.90 5.30
CA LEU A 169 4.40 19.28 5.95
C LEU A 169 4.48 20.68 6.58
N ARG A 170 5.60 21.00 7.23
CA ARG A 170 5.84 22.34 7.79
C ARG A 170 5.93 23.42 6.71
N SER A 171 6.54 23.14 5.55
CA SER A 171 6.66 24.13 4.47
C SER A 171 5.29 24.45 3.86
N VAL A 172 4.46 23.43 3.64
CA VAL A 172 3.09 23.62 3.11
C VAL A 172 2.20 24.37 4.10
N ARG A 173 2.29 24.07 5.40
CA ARG A 173 1.47 24.78 6.41
C ARG A 173 1.83 26.24 6.57
N ARG A 174 3.12 26.59 6.52
CA ARG A 174 3.57 28.00 6.56
C ARG A 174 3.06 28.84 5.39
N VAL A 175 2.68 28.19 4.30
CA VAL A 175 2.06 28.83 3.14
C VAL A 175 0.56 29.11 3.37
N GLY A 176 -0.11 28.36 4.24
CA GLY A 176 -1.52 28.51 4.56
C GLY A 176 -1.87 29.58 5.61
N GLU A 177 -0.93 29.96 6.47
CA GLU A 177 -1.14 30.93 7.56
C GLU A 177 -0.79 32.40 7.23
N LYS A 178 -0.58 32.74 5.94
CA LYS A 178 -0.39 34.12 5.47
C LYS A 178 -1.60 34.59 4.69
#